data_AF-A0A183H5B6-F1
#
_entry.id   AF-A0A183H5B6-F1
#
_cell.length_a   1.000
_cell.length_b   1.000
_cell.length_c   1.000
_cell.angle_alpha   90.00
_cell.angle_beta   90.00
_cell.angle_gamma   90.00
#
_symmetry.space_group_name_H-M   'P 1'
#
loop_
_entity.id
_entity.type
_entity.pdbx_description
1 polymer ?
#
loop_
_entity_poly.entity_id
_entity_poly.type
_entity_poly.pdbx_seq_one_letter_code
_entity_poly.pdbx_strand_id
1 'polypeptide(L)'
;MLCIHSMNCLIQLSSLMGPVLTDNESVADQNLSTSSTSNFVSAHDRYVSNFIAGFVDIFGSGPLEGEILGFCITVHKLLTYHQILSFPRAKMSFITFVSIIVQCAEHLTPIAMQKALEEDDCIYIESLRNLYNGWWVMLRNNDIIESTSCCPINFEDSTLTIISAFMRTVLSEPYGCRVKVPIQECDEEIDDDREVFKELLNDIGRFFAFYCAQMLPRMFTVVFEKVKQFLSFMERGVNDETLNTWREDMHWTLLLIGELMLVLA
;
A
#
# COMPACT_ATOMS: atom_id res chain seq x y z
N MET A 1 22.86 3.63 -12.70
CA MET A 1 23.90 2.88 -11.95
C MET A 1 24.07 3.36 -10.52
N LEU A 2 24.52 4.60 -10.21
CA LEU A 2 24.70 5.03 -8.81
C LEU A 2 23.40 4.99 -7.97
N CYS A 3 22.28 5.48 -8.50
CA CYS A 3 20.97 5.45 -7.82
C CYS A 3 20.58 4.02 -7.40
N ILE A 4 20.70 3.03 -8.29
CA ILE A 4 20.42 1.60 -7.99
C ILE A 4 21.30 1.08 -6.85
N HIS A 5 22.59 1.43 -6.83
CA HIS A 5 23.50 0.98 -5.77
C HIS A 5 23.16 1.64 -4.43
N SER A 6 22.86 2.94 -4.43
CA SER A 6 22.42 3.66 -3.24
C SER A 6 21.09 3.10 -2.68
N MET A 7 20.12 2.81 -3.56
CA MET A 7 18.86 2.18 -3.17
C MET A 7 19.08 0.79 -2.57
N ASN A 8 19.95 -0.03 -3.19
CA ASN A 8 20.31 -1.33 -2.63
C ASN A 8 20.95 -1.20 -1.25
N CYS A 9 21.80 -0.20 -1.01
CA CYS A 9 22.33 0.06 0.33
C CYS A 9 21.22 0.40 1.33
N LEU A 10 20.28 1.29 0.97
CA LEU A 10 19.13 1.63 1.83
C LEU A 10 18.26 0.41 2.14
N ILE A 11 17.99 -0.44 1.14
CA ILE A 11 17.25 -1.70 1.28
C ILE A 11 17.93 -2.68 2.24
N GLN A 12 19.26 -2.72 2.27
CA GLN A 12 19.99 -3.59 3.21
C GLN A 12 19.94 -3.00 4.62
N LEU A 13 20.15 -1.70 4.75
CA LEU A 13 20.09 -0.98 6.02
C LEU A 13 18.70 -1.03 6.66
N SER A 14 17.61 -1.00 5.88
CA SER A 14 16.25 -1.13 6.42
C SER A 14 15.91 -2.52 6.97
N SER A 15 16.77 -3.51 6.72
CA SER A 15 16.67 -4.86 7.29
C SER A 15 17.73 -5.15 8.35
N LEU A 16 18.45 -4.13 8.84
CA LEU A 16 19.51 -4.31 9.84
C LEU A 16 18.90 -4.76 11.17
N MET A 17 19.18 -5.99 11.57
CA MET A 17 18.63 -6.60 12.79
C MET A 17 19.70 -7.31 13.62
N GLY A 18 19.35 -7.62 14.86
CA GLY A 18 20.13 -8.48 15.74
C GLY A 18 21.10 -7.73 16.68
N PRO A 19 22.16 -8.42 17.17
CA PRO A 19 23.04 -7.92 18.24
C PRO A 19 23.79 -6.63 17.93
N VAL A 20 23.83 -6.21 16.66
CA VAL A 20 24.48 -4.95 16.25
C VAL A 20 23.74 -3.71 16.77
N LEU A 21 22.46 -3.85 17.12
CA LEU A 21 21.61 -2.76 17.65
C LEU A 21 21.34 -2.89 19.16
N THR A 22 22.10 -3.73 19.89
CA THR A 22 21.97 -3.82 21.35
C THR A 22 22.78 -2.73 22.04
N ASP A 23 22.22 -2.19 23.12
CA ASP A 23 22.95 -1.27 23.99
C ASP A 23 24.08 -2.03 24.69
N ASN A 24 25.33 -1.76 24.31
CA ASN A 24 26.50 -2.23 25.03
C ASN A 24 26.70 -1.39 26.29
N GLU A 25 25.78 -1.50 27.26
CA GLU A 25 26.00 -0.96 28.60
C GLU A 25 26.42 -2.09 29.54
N SER A 26 27.72 -2.39 29.56
CA SER A 26 28.32 -2.95 30.75
C SER A 26 28.34 -1.85 31.83
N VAL A 27 27.52 -2.04 32.85
CA VAL A 27 27.45 -1.27 34.10
C VAL A 27 28.85 -1.01 34.66
N ALA A 28 29.43 0.17 34.43
CA ALA A 28 30.57 0.67 35.22
C ALA A 28 30.80 2.20 35.13
N ASP A 29 30.55 2.86 33.99
CA ASP A 29 31.03 4.25 33.79
C ASP A 29 29.94 5.25 33.33
N GLN A 30 28.83 5.35 34.06
CA GLN A 30 27.96 6.52 33.96
C GLN A 30 28.24 7.51 35.10
N ASN A 31 29.41 8.16 35.02
CA ASN A 31 29.66 9.42 35.71
C ASN A 31 29.44 10.57 34.72
N LEU A 32 28.35 11.31 34.97
CA LEU A 32 28.10 12.69 34.52
C LEU A 32 28.13 12.97 33.00
N SER A 33 26.95 12.89 32.39
CA SER A 33 26.51 13.90 31.42
C SER A 33 25.00 14.11 31.52
N THR A 34 24.59 14.93 32.50
CA THR A 34 23.24 15.49 32.60
C THR A 34 23.05 16.56 31.52
N SER A 35 22.88 16.14 30.27
CA SER A 35 22.24 16.95 29.21
C SER A 35 21.98 16.10 27.97
N SER A 36 20.93 15.27 27.98
CA SER A 36 20.39 14.76 26.71
C SER A 36 18.90 14.48 26.82
N THR A 37 18.16 15.29 26.09
CA THR A 37 16.74 15.21 25.72
C THR A 37 16.39 13.93 24.91
N SER A 38 16.99 12.77 25.20
CA SER A 38 16.78 11.57 24.39
C SER A 38 15.54 10.79 24.84
N ASN A 39 14.44 10.93 24.10
CA ASN A 39 13.20 10.17 24.27
C ASN A 39 13.30 8.70 23.79
N PHE A 40 14.50 8.17 23.61
CA PHE A 40 14.74 6.83 23.04
C PHE A 40 15.01 5.83 24.16
N VAL A 41 14.38 4.64 24.08
CA VAL A 41 14.52 3.59 25.10
C VAL A 41 15.68 2.64 24.78
N SER A 42 16.15 2.59 23.53
CA SER A 42 17.30 1.76 23.12
C SER A 42 18.05 2.33 21.90
N ALA A 43 19.26 1.82 21.63
CA ALA A 43 19.98 2.06 20.38
C ALA A 43 19.15 1.66 19.14
N HIS A 44 18.36 0.60 19.23
CA HIS A 44 17.43 0.18 18.18
C HIS A 44 16.38 1.26 17.89
N ASP A 45 15.72 1.80 18.94
CA ASP A 45 14.74 2.87 18.76
C ASP A 45 15.34 4.12 18.11
N ARG A 46 16.56 4.46 18.50
CA ARG A 46 17.32 5.57 17.90
C ARG A 46 17.65 5.28 16.44
N TYR A 47 18.03 4.06 16.10
CA TYR A 47 18.31 3.64 14.71
C TYR A 47 17.06 3.80 13.83
N VAL A 48 15.94 3.19 14.24
CA VAL A 48 14.67 3.28 13.50
C VAL A 48 14.22 4.73 13.35
N SER A 49 14.31 5.52 14.42
CA SER A 49 13.89 6.92 14.38
C SER A 49 14.75 7.78 13.44
N ASN A 50 16.07 7.58 13.47
CA ASN A 50 16.98 8.27 12.55
C ASN A 50 16.78 7.82 11.11
N PHE A 51 16.52 6.52 10.89
CA PHE A 51 16.22 6.00 9.56
C PHE A 51 14.95 6.64 9.00
N ILE A 52 13.87 6.69 9.78
CA ILE A 52 12.61 7.33 9.38
C ILE A 52 12.82 8.82 9.10
N ALA A 53 13.56 9.54 9.95
CA ALA A 53 13.85 10.95 9.72
C ALA A 53 14.60 11.17 8.40
N GLY A 54 15.68 10.43 8.15
CA GLY A 54 16.42 10.51 6.89
C GLY A 54 15.58 10.06 5.68
N PHE A 55 14.72 9.06 5.85
CA PHE A 55 13.80 8.61 4.80
C PHE A 55 12.82 9.72 4.40
N VAL A 56 12.24 10.42 5.39
CA VAL A 56 11.36 11.57 5.15
C VAL A 56 12.12 12.72 4.47
N ASP A 57 13.36 12.98 4.87
CA ASP A 57 14.17 14.03 4.25
C ASP A 57 14.46 13.74 2.77
N ILE A 58 14.69 12.47 2.43
CA ILE A 58 15.01 12.04 1.06
C ILE A 58 13.74 11.95 0.20
N PHE A 59 12.69 11.31 0.71
CA PHE A 59 11.49 10.95 -0.06
C PHE A 59 10.26 11.81 0.27
N GLY A 60 10.43 12.93 0.96
CA GLY A 60 9.33 13.82 1.34
C GLY A 60 8.55 14.39 0.15
N SER A 61 9.14 14.40 -1.05
CA SER A 61 8.47 14.78 -2.31
C SER A 61 8.06 13.59 -3.19
N GLY A 62 8.20 12.36 -2.67
CA GLY A 62 8.00 11.10 -3.40
C GLY A 62 9.28 10.58 -4.08
N PRO A 63 9.36 9.26 -4.35
CA PRO A 63 10.48 8.66 -5.08
C PRO A 63 10.47 9.02 -6.56
N LEU A 64 11.66 9.07 -7.19
CA LEU A 64 11.75 9.14 -8.64
C LEU A 64 11.38 7.79 -9.28
N GLU A 65 11.04 7.80 -10.58
CA GLU A 65 10.60 6.59 -11.31
C GLU A 65 11.56 5.40 -11.12
N GLY A 66 12.87 5.62 -11.28
CA GLY A 66 13.90 4.59 -11.10
C GLY A 66 14.17 4.18 -9.64
N GLU A 67 13.51 4.81 -8.66
CA GLU A 67 13.68 4.56 -7.23
C GLU A 67 12.48 3.83 -6.62
N ILE A 68 11.33 3.79 -7.31
CA ILE A 68 10.05 3.28 -6.79
C ILE A 68 10.19 1.87 -6.20
N LEU A 69 10.76 0.93 -6.95
CA LEU A 69 10.93 -0.44 -6.46
C LEU A 69 11.77 -0.48 -5.17
N GLY A 70 12.89 0.22 -5.15
CA GLY A 70 13.76 0.26 -3.99
C GLY A 70 13.12 0.97 -2.79
N PHE A 71 12.33 2.01 -3.04
CA PHE A 71 11.55 2.72 -2.04
C PHE A 71 10.54 1.76 -1.39
N CYS A 72 9.74 1.06 -2.20
CA CYS A 72 8.72 0.14 -1.71
C CYS A 72 9.31 -1.03 -0.94
N ILE A 73 10.41 -1.63 -1.43
CA ILE A 73 11.14 -2.68 -0.70
C ILE A 73 11.70 -2.15 0.62
N THR A 74 12.23 -0.92 0.63
CA THR A 74 12.76 -0.29 1.85
C THR A 74 11.66 -0.15 2.89
N VAL A 75 10.48 0.37 2.50
CA VAL A 75 9.31 0.48 3.38
C VAL A 75 8.88 -0.89 3.91
N HIS A 76 8.72 -1.86 3.01
CA HIS A 76 8.31 -3.22 3.37
C HIS A 76 9.23 -3.83 4.42
N LYS A 77 10.54 -3.80 4.16
CA LYS A 77 11.55 -4.32 5.07
C LYS A 77 11.58 -3.57 6.38
N LEU A 78 11.55 -2.23 6.35
CA LEU A 78 11.58 -1.44 7.57
C LEU A 78 10.44 -1.89 8.51
N LEU A 79 9.22 -1.92 7.98
CA LEU A 79 8.02 -2.28 8.74
C LEU A 79 7.97 -3.75 9.18
N THR A 80 8.56 -4.66 8.41
CA THR A 80 8.51 -6.11 8.69
C THR A 80 9.63 -6.57 9.62
N TYR A 81 10.82 -5.97 9.53
CA TYR A 81 12.00 -6.42 10.27
C TYR A 81 12.11 -5.74 11.63
N HIS A 82 11.71 -4.47 11.75
CA HIS A 82 11.83 -3.73 13.01
C HIS A 82 10.58 -3.84 13.89
N GLN A 83 10.77 -3.69 15.20
CA GLN A 83 9.66 -3.66 16.15
C GLN A 83 8.74 -2.48 15.86
N ILE A 84 7.45 -2.75 15.67
CA ILE A 84 6.47 -1.71 15.30
C ILE A 84 6.38 -0.58 16.33
N LEU A 85 6.63 -0.88 17.60
CA LEU A 85 6.66 0.07 18.71
C LEU A 85 7.83 1.07 18.65
N SER A 86 8.86 0.81 17.83
CA SER A 86 9.97 1.74 17.63
C SER A 86 9.59 2.91 16.73
N PHE A 87 8.61 2.74 15.84
CA PHE A 87 8.25 3.74 14.82
C PHE A 87 7.64 5.02 15.39
N PRO A 88 6.64 4.97 16.31
CA PRO A 88 6.04 6.18 16.86
C PRO A 88 7.01 7.09 17.60
N ARG A 89 8.17 6.56 18.02
CA ARG A 89 9.24 7.32 18.69
C ARG A 89 9.91 8.34 17.77
N ALA A 90 9.77 8.18 16.45
CA ALA A 90 10.21 9.19 15.47
C ALA A 90 9.27 10.41 15.39
N LYS A 91 8.19 10.45 16.19
CA LYS A 91 7.28 11.61 16.33
C LYS A 91 6.74 12.09 14.98
N MET A 92 6.89 13.36 14.64
CA MET A 92 6.37 13.93 13.40
C MET A 92 6.93 13.25 12.15
N SER A 93 8.20 12.79 12.18
CA SER A 93 8.76 12.04 11.05
C SER A 93 8.01 10.74 10.80
N PHE A 94 7.48 10.08 11.84
CA PHE A 94 6.63 8.91 11.66
C PHE A 94 5.30 9.25 10.98
N ILE A 95 4.68 10.36 11.35
CA ILE A 95 3.42 10.83 10.74
C ILE A 95 3.64 11.15 9.26
N THR A 96 4.73 11.86 8.94
CA THR A 96 5.09 12.15 7.55
C THR A 96 5.42 10.88 6.78
N PHE A 97 6.14 9.93 7.37
CA PHE A 97 6.43 8.63 6.77
C PHE A 97 5.16 7.86 6.39
N VAL A 98 4.17 7.81 7.29
CA VAL A 98 2.85 7.21 7.03
C VAL A 98 2.16 7.91 5.87
N SER A 99 2.15 9.24 5.86
CA SER A 99 1.57 10.03 4.77
C SER A 99 2.23 9.75 3.42
N ILE A 100 3.55 9.63 3.37
CA ILE A 100 4.29 9.32 2.14
C ILE A 100 3.90 7.93 1.62
N ILE A 101 3.75 6.93 2.50
CA ILE A 101 3.31 5.59 2.11
C ILE A 101 1.93 5.64 1.44
N VAL A 102 0.97 6.32 2.07
CA VAL A 102 -0.41 6.42 1.55
C VAL A 102 -0.44 7.16 0.21
N GLN A 103 0.27 8.28 0.10
CA GLN A 103 0.36 9.05 -1.15
C GLN A 103 1.04 8.25 -2.27
N CYS A 104 2.10 7.51 -1.93
CA CYS A 104 2.79 6.64 -2.87
C CYS A 104 1.86 5.52 -3.35
N ALA A 105 1.13 4.86 -2.44
CA ALA A 105 0.14 3.84 -2.80
C ALA A 105 -0.94 4.41 -3.71
N GLU A 106 -1.50 5.58 -3.38
CA GLU A 106 -2.52 6.25 -4.19
C GLU A 106 -2.03 6.56 -5.61
N HIS A 107 -0.80 7.08 -5.74
CA HIS A 107 -0.24 7.46 -7.04
C HIS A 107 0.25 6.26 -7.86
N LEU A 108 0.85 5.27 -7.20
CA LEU A 108 1.46 4.11 -7.84
C LEU A 108 0.40 3.12 -8.35
N THR A 109 -0.76 3.04 -7.69
CA THR A 109 -1.83 2.10 -8.07
C THR A 109 -2.26 2.22 -9.55
N PRO A 110 -2.67 3.40 -10.07
CA PRO A 110 -3.02 3.53 -11.48
C PRO A 110 -1.86 3.21 -12.43
N ILE A 111 -0.64 3.60 -12.07
CA ILE A 111 0.56 3.34 -12.89
C ILE A 111 0.82 1.83 -12.97
N ALA A 112 0.79 1.13 -11.84
CA ALA A 112 1.04 -0.30 -11.77
C ALA A 112 0.02 -1.10 -12.56
N MET A 113 -1.27 -0.76 -12.44
CA MET A 113 -2.33 -1.41 -13.20
C MET A 113 -2.18 -1.16 -14.69
N GLN A 114 -1.92 0.09 -15.11
CA GLN A 114 -1.75 0.41 -16.53
C GLN A 114 -0.54 -0.29 -17.15
N LYS A 115 0.62 -0.25 -16.47
CA LYS A 115 1.86 -0.86 -16.97
C LYS A 115 1.74 -2.37 -17.14
N ALA A 116 1.07 -3.05 -16.22
CA ALA A 116 0.83 -4.48 -16.36
C ALA A 116 -0.14 -4.80 -17.50
N LEU A 117 -1.25 -4.06 -17.63
CA LEU A 117 -2.27 -4.31 -18.65
C LEU A 117 -1.83 -3.92 -20.08
N GLU A 118 -1.05 -2.85 -20.23
CA GLU A 118 -0.66 -2.31 -21.55
C GLU A 118 0.73 -2.79 -22.01
N GLU A 119 1.68 -2.94 -21.08
CA GLU A 119 3.10 -3.17 -21.38
C GLU A 119 3.63 -4.51 -20.87
N ASP A 120 2.81 -5.32 -20.18
CA ASP A 120 3.21 -6.55 -19.49
C ASP A 120 4.38 -6.33 -18.49
N ASP A 121 4.50 -5.11 -17.96
CA ASP A 121 5.53 -4.74 -17.00
C ASP A 121 5.02 -4.87 -15.55
N CYS A 122 5.40 -5.98 -14.92
CA CYS A 122 5.02 -6.31 -13.56
C CYS A 122 5.89 -5.66 -12.47
N ILE A 123 6.91 -4.86 -12.80
CA ILE A 123 7.81 -4.24 -11.79
C ILE A 123 7.04 -3.31 -10.86
N TYR A 124 6.08 -2.56 -11.40
CA TYR A 124 5.25 -1.64 -10.62
C TYR A 124 4.21 -2.37 -9.77
N ILE A 125 3.71 -3.53 -10.23
CA ILE A 125 2.89 -4.44 -9.40
C ILE A 125 3.72 -4.94 -8.21
N GLU A 126 4.95 -5.42 -8.45
CA GLU A 126 5.83 -5.89 -7.39
C GLU A 126 6.13 -4.77 -6.36
N SER A 127 6.37 -3.56 -6.86
CA SER A 127 6.58 -2.37 -6.03
C SER A 127 5.35 -2.08 -5.16
N LEU A 128 4.16 -2.04 -5.76
CA LEU A 128 2.92 -1.79 -5.04
C LEU A 128 2.63 -2.88 -3.99
N ARG A 129 2.90 -4.15 -4.33
CA ARG A 129 2.77 -5.28 -3.40
C ARG A 129 3.67 -5.16 -2.19
N ASN A 130 4.94 -4.76 -2.37
CA ASN A 130 5.83 -4.48 -1.24
C ASN A 130 5.25 -3.40 -0.32
N LEU A 131 4.71 -2.32 -0.91
CA LEU A 131 4.09 -1.24 -0.17
C LEU A 131 2.85 -1.71 0.62
N TYR A 132 1.97 -2.49 -0.01
CA TYR A 132 0.79 -3.06 0.63
C TYR A 132 1.14 -4.04 1.75
N ASN A 133 2.14 -4.91 1.54
CA ASN A 133 2.64 -5.80 2.59
C ASN A 133 3.17 -5.02 3.80
N GLY A 134 3.91 -3.94 3.57
CA GLY A 134 4.34 -3.03 4.64
C GLY A 134 3.15 -2.38 5.36
N TRP A 135 2.20 -1.83 4.59
CA TRP A 135 0.98 -1.22 5.14
C TRP A 135 0.17 -2.21 5.99
N TRP A 136 0.07 -3.46 5.57
CA TRP A 136 -0.63 -4.50 6.31
C TRP A 136 -0.03 -4.73 7.70
N VAL A 137 1.31 -4.68 7.84
CA VAL A 137 1.95 -4.76 9.15
C VAL A 137 1.53 -3.60 10.04
N MET A 138 1.45 -2.38 9.50
CA MET A 138 0.97 -1.23 10.27
C MET A 138 -0.49 -1.39 10.67
N LEU A 139 -1.35 -1.74 9.72
CA LEU A 139 -2.79 -1.85 9.93
C LEU A 139 -3.12 -2.89 11.01
N ARG A 140 -2.47 -4.06 10.98
CA ARG A 140 -2.65 -5.10 12.00
C ARG A 140 -2.21 -4.71 13.40
N ASN A 141 -1.37 -3.68 13.52
CA ASN A 141 -0.83 -3.19 14.78
C ASN A 141 -1.33 -1.78 15.12
N ASN A 142 -2.39 -1.30 14.45
CA ASN A 142 -2.88 0.08 14.58
C ASN A 142 -3.19 0.47 16.04
N ASP A 143 -3.89 -0.37 16.81
CA ASP A 143 -4.25 -0.11 18.21
C ASP A 143 -3.01 0.14 19.09
N ILE A 144 -1.95 -0.66 18.87
CA ILE A 144 -0.69 -0.57 19.62
C ILE A 144 0.09 0.68 19.18
N ILE A 145 0.08 0.99 17.89
CA ILE A 145 0.70 2.20 17.35
C ILE A 145 0.00 3.45 17.90
N GLU A 146 -1.33 3.50 17.85
CA GLU A 146 -2.15 4.63 18.31
C GLU A 146 -2.00 4.86 19.82
N SER A 147 -1.96 3.79 20.62
CA SER A 147 -1.76 3.91 22.07
C SER A 147 -0.35 4.37 22.46
N THR A 148 0.65 4.17 21.58
CA THR A 148 2.05 4.56 21.84
C THR A 148 2.41 5.92 21.22
N SER A 149 1.73 6.31 20.14
CA SER A 149 2.03 7.53 19.40
C SER A 149 1.60 8.78 20.17
N CYS A 150 2.47 9.79 20.19
CA CYS A 150 2.11 11.11 20.73
C CYS A 150 1.25 11.94 19.76
N CYS A 151 1.11 11.50 18.52
CA CYS A 151 0.37 12.19 17.47
C CYS A 151 -0.67 11.23 16.86
N PRO A 152 -1.92 11.67 16.68
CA PRO A 152 -2.96 10.81 16.12
C PRO A 152 -2.65 10.45 14.67
N ILE A 153 -2.88 9.19 14.31
CA ILE A 153 -2.80 8.68 12.94
C ILE A 153 -4.17 8.15 12.60
N ASN A 154 -4.77 8.62 11.51
CA ASN A 154 -6.03 8.08 11.04
C ASN A 154 -5.77 6.90 10.09
N PHE A 155 -5.66 5.69 10.65
CA PHE A 155 -5.48 4.48 9.86
C PHE A 155 -6.70 4.14 9.00
N GLU A 156 -7.90 4.50 9.44
CA GLU A 156 -9.13 4.30 8.69
C GLU A 156 -9.11 5.13 7.41
N ASP A 157 -8.99 6.46 7.51
CA ASP A 157 -8.96 7.33 6.32
C ASP A 157 -7.79 6.97 5.38
N SER A 158 -6.63 6.65 5.95
CA SER A 158 -5.45 6.25 5.18
C SER A 158 -5.69 4.97 4.37
N THR A 159 -6.26 3.94 5.02
CA THR A 159 -6.54 2.66 4.35
C THR A 159 -7.68 2.79 3.35
N LEU A 160 -8.74 3.55 3.69
CA LEU A 160 -9.84 3.84 2.77
C LEU A 160 -9.36 4.61 1.54
N THR A 161 -8.34 5.48 1.67
CA THR A 161 -7.71 6.17 0.54
C THR A 161 -7.00 5.19 -0.38
N ILE A 162 -6.22 4.27 0.16
CA ILE A 162 -5.53 3.21 -0.62
C ILE A 162 -6.55 2.35 -1.37
N ILE A 163 -7.58 1.86 -0.66
CA ILE A 163 -8.67 1.08 -1.26
C ILE A 163 -9.37 1.88 -2.38
N SER A 164 -9.68 3.15 -2.12
CA SER A 164 -10.37 4.01 -3.09
C SER A 164 -9.51 4.30 -4.32
N ALA A 165 -8.17 4.37 -4.19
CA ALA A 165 -7.28 4.49 -5.33
C ALA A 165 -7.34 3.25 -6.24
N PHE A 166 -7.34 2.05 -5.64
CA PHE A 166 -7.52 0.80 -6.38
C PHE A 166 -8.88 0.74 -7.08
N MET A 167 -9.97 1.00 -6.35
CA MET A 167 -11.32 1.00 -6.92
C MET A 167 -11.46 2.00 -8.08
N ARG A 168 -10.95 3.22 -7.93
CA ARG A 168 -11.00 4.24 -9.00
C ARG A 168 -10.21 3.81 -10.24
N THR A 169 -9.14 3.06 -10.05
CA THR A 169 -8.30 2.58 -11.15
C THR A 169 -8.99 1.51 -11.97
N VAL A 170 -9.77 0.62 -11.33
CA VAL A 170 -10.38 -0.54 -11.98
C VAL A 170 -11.83 -0.35 -12.40
N LEU A 171 -12.48 0.74 -11.99
CA LEU A 171 -13.86 1.06 -12.37
C LEU A 171 -13.93 2.25 -13.32
N SER A 172 -14.90 2.21 -14.23
CA SER A 172 -15.25 3.37 -15.05
C SER A 172 -16.09 4.41 -14.29
N GLU A 173 -16.29 5.57 -14.92
CA GLU A 173 -17.19 6.62 -14.43
C GLU A 173 -18.59 6.03 -14.11
N PRO A 174 -19.26 6.46 -13.02
CA PRO A 174 -18.90 7.55 -12.11
C PRO A 174 -18.07 7.11 -10.89
N TYR A 175 -17.70 5.84 -10.80
CA TYR A 175 -17.06 5.27 -9.60
C TYR A 175 -15.53 5.25 -9.68
N GLY A 176 -15.00 5.49 -10.87
CA GLY A 176 -13.57 5.56 -11.13
C GLY A 176 -13.25 6.22 -12.45
N CYS A 177 -11.98 6.12 -12.81
CA CYS A 177 -11.38 6.71 -14.00
C CYS A 177 -10.52 5.68 -14.75
N ARG A 178 -10.95 4.40 -14.77
CA ARG A 178 -10.25 3.32 -15.48
C ARG A 178 -9.92 3.73 -16.92
N VAL A 179 -8.64 3.67 -17.25
CA VAL A 179 -8.14 3.93 -18.60
C VAL A 179 -8.61 2.79 -19.51
N LYS A 180 -9.08 3.13 -20.72
CA LYS A 180 -9.47 2.12 -21.71
C LYS A 180 -8.21 1.47 -22.27
N VAL A 181 -7.96 0.24 -21.86
CA VAL A 181 -6.93 -0.61 -22.49
C VAL A 181 -7.49 -1.10 -23.84
N PRO A 182 -6.70 -1.10 -24.92
CA PRO A 182 -7.13 -1.67 -26.20
C PRO A 182 -7.58 -3.11 -26.00
N ILE A 183 -8.68 -3.50 -26.65
CA ILE A 183 -9.12 -4.90 -26.64
C ILE A 183 -8.04 -5.71 -27.34
N GLN A 184 -7.23 -6.45 -26.57
CA GLN A 184 -6.36 -7.47 -27.13
C GLN A 184 -7.23 -8.64 -27.59
N GLU A 185 -6.92 -9.20 -28.75
CA GLU A 185 -7.57 -10.44 -29.19
C GLU A 185 -7.31 -11.50 -28.12
N CYS A 186 -8.34 -12.23 -27.69
CA CYS A 186 -8.20 -13.29 -26.69
C CYS A 186 -7.32 -14.42 -27.26
N ASP A 187 -6.00 -14.29 -27.09
CA ASP A 187 -5.08 -15.41 -27.23
C ASP A 187 -5.15 -16.27 -25.97
N GLU A 188 -5.09 -17.58 -26.14
CA GLU A 188 -5.11 -18.56 -25.04
C GLU A 188 -3.90 -18.44 -24.10
N GLU A 189 -2.93 -17.59 -24.43
CA GLU A 189 -1.71 -17.30 -23.66
C GLU A 189 -1.82 -16.06 -22.76
N ILE A 190 -2.94 -15.32 -22.77
CA ILE A 190 -3.13 -14.16 -21.89
C ILE A 190 -3.50 -14.65 -20.49
N ASP A 191 -2.67 -14.31 -19.51
CA ASP A 191 -2.94 -14.63 -18.10
C ASP A 191 -4.23 -13.93 -17.61
N ASP A 192 -5.09 -14.68 -16.94
CA ASP A 192 -6.32 -14.15 -16.30
C ASP A 192 -5.94 -13.03 -15.32
N ASP A 193 -6.63 -11.88 -15.40
CA ASP A 193 -6.46 -10.75 -14.46
C ASP A 193 -6.48 -11.22 -13.00
N ARG A 194 -7.28 -12.25 -12.71
CA ARG A 194 -7.31 -12.87 -11.38
C ARG A 194 -5.95 -13.39 -10.93
N GLU A 195 -5.16 -14.00 -11.81
CA GLU A 195 -3.85 -14.55 -11.48
C GLU A 195 -2.75 -13.47 -11.55
N VAL A 196 -2.81 -12.57 -12.54
CA VAL A 196 -1.87 -11.42 -12.65
C VAL A 196 -1.93 -10.54 -11.40
N PHE A 197 -3.14 -10.17 -10.97
CA PHE A 197 -3.36 -9.24 -9.87
C PHE A 197 -3.66 -9.93 -8.54
N LYS A 198 -3.58 -11.26 -8.46
CA LYS A 198 -3.94 -12.09 -7.31
C LYS A 198 -3.48 -11.56 -5.96
N GLU A 199 -2.19 -11.22 -5.88
CA GLU A 199 -1.57 -10.78 -4.63
C GLU A 199 -2.05 -9.40 -4.22
N LEU A 200 -2.20 -8.47 -5.17
CA LEU A 200 -2.77 -7.15 -4.90
C LEU A 200 -4.24 -7.26 -4.49
N LEU A 201 -5.01 -8.11 -5.17
CA LEU A 201 -6.40 -8.40 -4.85
C LEU A 201 -6.53 -8.99 -3.44
N ASN A 202 -5.62 -9.89 -3.04
CA ASN A 202 -5.59 -10.44 -1.68
C ASN A 202 -5.33 -9.36 -0.62
N ASP A 203 -4.33 -8.50 -0.85
CA ASP A 203 -3.99 -7.43 0.09
C ASP A 203 -5.12 -6.39 0.20
N ILE A 204 -5.70 -5.98 -0.93
CA ILE A 204 -6.88 -5.12 -0.96
C ILE A 204 -8.05 -5.79 -0.24
N GLY A 205 -8.31 -7.08 -0.49
CA GLY A 205 -9.33 -7.87 0.20
C GLY A 205 -9.17 -7.85 1.72
N ARG A 206 -7.94 -7.95 2.23
CA ARG A 206 -7.64 -7.82 3.67
C ARG A 206 -7.95 -6.41 4.20
N PHE A 207 -7.60 -5.36 3.47
CA PHE A 207 -7.90 -3.98 3.86
C PHE A 207 -9.41 -3.72 3.88
N PHE A 208 -10.11 -4.23 2.87
CA PHE A 208 -11.57 -4.21 2.80
C PHE A 208 -12.21 -4.93 3.99
N ALA A 209 -11.74 -6.12 4.34
CA ALA A 209 -12.25 -6.89 5.47
C ALA A 209 -12.00 -6.17 6.81
N PHE A 210 -10.85 -5.51 6.95
CA PHE A 210 -10.53 -4.72 8.14
C PHE A 210 -11.51 -3.56 8.36
N TYR A 211 -11.95 -2.90 7.28
CA TYR A 211 -12.95 -1.82 7.29
C TYR A 211 -14.27 -2.23 6.60
N CYS A 212 -14.72 -3.46 6.88
CA CYS A 212 -15.86 -4.07 6.17
C CYS A 212 -17.15 -3.26 6.33
N ALA A 213 -17.40 -2.71 7.52
CA ALA A 213 -18.61 -1.93 7.80
C ALA A 213 -18.74 -0.69 6.89
N GLN A 214 -17.61 -0.06 6.56
CA GLN A 214 -17.53 1.11 5.68
C GLN A 214 -17.57 0.69 4.20
N MET A 215 -16.93 -0.42 3.86
CA MET A 215 -16.75 -0.82 2.46
C MET A 215 -17.89 -1.63 1.87
N LEU A 216 -18.54 -2.49 2.66
CA LEU A 216 -19.63 -3.34 2.16
C LEU A 216 -20.80 -2.53 1.56
N PRO A 217 -21.29 -1.43 2.17
CA PRO A 217 -22.34 -0.60 1.56
C PRO A 217 -21.91 0.03 0.23
N ARG A 218 -20.63 0.40 0.10
CA ARG A 218 -20.07 0.97 -1.15
C ARG A 218 -20.07 -0.07 -2.26
N MET A 219 -19.59 -1.28 -1.98
CA MET A 219 -19.59 -2.39 -2.94
C MET A 219 -21.01 -2.78 -3.36
N PHE A 220 -21.93 -2.85 -2.40
CA PHE A 220 -23.34 -3.14 -2.70
C PHE A 220 -23.95 -2.08 -3.63
N THR A 221 -23.64 -0.81 -3.40
CA THR A 221 -24.10 0.30 -4.26
C THR A 221 -23.60 0.13 -5.69
N VAL A 222 -22.30 -0.18 -5.88
CA VAL A 222 -21.72 -0.42 -7.22
C VAL A 222 -22.44 -1.58 -7.91
N VAL A 223 -22.55 -2.74 -7.25
CA VAL A 223 -23.23 -3.92 -7.84
C VAL A 223 -24.68 -3.61 -8.19
N PHE A 224 -25.42 -2.98 -7.27
CA PHE A 224 -26.83 -2.69 -7.46
C PHE A 224 -27.08 -1.77 -8.65
N GLU A 225 -26.28 -0.70 -8.78
CA GLU A 225 -26.40 0.21 -9.91
C GLU A 225 -25.96 -0.44 -11.23
N LYS A 226 -24.93 -1.30 -11.21
CA LYS A 226 -24.53 -2.06 -12.41
C LYS A 226 -25.59 -3.07 -12.84
N VAL A 227 -26.25 -3.76 -11.92
CA VAL A 227 -27.36 -4.68 -12.24
C VAL A 227 -28.55 -3.91 -12.83
N LYS A 228 -28.94 -2.76 -12.25
CA LYS A 228 -29.97 -1.90 -12.85
C LYS A 228 -29.61 -1.44 -14.26
N GLN A 229 -28.36 -1.03 -14.45
CA GLN A 229 -27.86 -0.61 -15.76
C GLN A 229 -27.99 -1.74 -16.79
N PHE A 230 -27.67 -2.98 -16.41
CA PHE A 230 -27.82 -4.15 -17.27
C PHE A 230 -29.29 -4.44 -17.65
N LEU A 231 -30.22 -4.33 -16.69
CA LEU A 231 -31.65 -4.48 -16.98
C LEU A 231 -32.11 -3.46 -18.03
N SER A 232 -31.68 -2.20 -17.91
CA SER A 232 -31.94 -1.15 -18.91
C SER A 232 -31.37 -1.49 -20.29
N PHE A 233 -30.18 -2.10 -20.35
CA PHE A 233 -29.59 -2.54 -21.62
C PHE A 233 -30.41 -3.64 -22.30
N MET A 234 -30.97 -4.59 -21.53
CA MET A 234 -31.84 -5.62 -22.08
C MET A 234 -33.13 -5.06 -22.68
N GLU A 235 -33.68 -3.99 -22.09
CA GLU A 235 -34.92 -3.37 -22.57
C GLU A 235 -34.71 -2.47 -23.81
N ARG A 236 -33.60 -1.71 -23.84
CA ARG A 236 -33.40 -0.62 -24.80
C ARG A 236 -32.34 -0.91 -25.86
N GLY A 237 -31.59 -2.00 -25.70
CA GLY A 237 -30.36 -2.25 -26.44
C GLY A 237 -29.22 -1.35 -25.97
N VAL A 238 -27.99 -1.76 -26.26
CA VAL A 238 -26.76 -1.04 -25.92
C VAL A 238 -25.73 -1.29 -27.01
N ASN A 239 -24.82 -0.33 -27.24
CA ASN A 239 -23.70 -0.55 -28.15
C ASN A 239 -22.60 -1.40 -27.49
N ASP A 240 -21.75 -2.02 -28.31
CA ASP A 240 -20.73 -2.94 -27.82
C ASP A 240 -19.71 -2.27 -26.89
N GLU A 241 -19.35 -1.01 -27.17
CA GLU A 241 -18.38 -0.26 -26.35
C GLU A 241 -18.89 -0.04 -24.91
N THR A 242 -20.15 0.36 -24.77
CA THR A 242 -20.79 0.59 -23.46
C THR A 242 -21.00 -0.74 -22.74
N LEU A 243 -21.37 -1.79 -23.47
CA LEU A 243 -21.52 -3.14 -22.91
C LEU A 243 -20.19 -3.69 -22.42
N ASN A 244 -19.10 -3.51 -23.18
CA ASN A 244 -17.76 -3.94 -22.79
C ASN A 244 -17.26 -3.16 -21.56
N THR A 245 -17.49 -1.85 -21.51
CA THR A 245 -17.17 -1.05 -20.32
C THR A 245 -17.90 -1.57 -19.07
N TRP A 246 -19.18 -1.92 -19.22
CA TRP A 246 -19.97 -2.51 -18.13
C TRP A 246 -19.48 -3.90 -17.72
N ARG A 247 -19.13 -4.76 -18.69
CA ARG A 247 -18.60 -6.11 -18.43
C ARG A 247 -17.33 -6.04 -17.62
N GLU A 248 -16.44 -5.13 -17.99
CA GLU A 248 -15.17 -4.91 -17.31
C GLU A 248 -15.39 -4.36 -15.90
N ASP A 249 -16.32 -3.40 -15.71
CA ASP A 249 -16.67 -2.93 -14.36
C ASP A 249 -17.21 -4.06 -13.48
N MET A 250 -18.06 -4.93 -14.04
CA MET A 250 -18.58 -6.10 -13.33
C MET A 250 -17.50 -7.12 -13.03
N HIS A 251 -16.57 -7.37 -13.97
CA HIS A 251 -15.43 -8.26 -13.78
C HIS A 251 -14.61 -7.84 -12.54
N TRP A 252 -14.11 -6.61 -12.52
CA TRP A 252 -13.34 -6.08 -11.39
C TRP A 252 -14.13 -6.02 -10.10
N THR A 253 -15.42 -5.64 -10.17
CA THR A 253 -16.30 -5.62 -8.98
C THR A 253 -16.46 -7.02 -8.38
N LEU A 254 -16.63 -8.05 -9.21
CA LEU A 254 -16.79 -9.43 -8.76
C LEU A 254 -15.49 -10.00 -8.19
N LEU A 255 -14.33 -9.68 -8.79
CA LEU A 255 -13.03 -10.06 -8.22
C LEU A 255 -12.85 -9.48 -6.80
N LEU A 256 -13.12 -8.18 -6.63
CA LEU A 256 -13.04 -7.52 -5.32
C LEU A 256 -13.98 -8.12 -4.27
N ILE A 257 -15.23 -8.45 -4.66
CA ILE A 257 -16.18 -9.11 -3.78
C ILE A 257 -15.72 -10.53 -3.45
N GLY A 258 -15.17 -11.25 -4.42
CA GLY A 258 -14.63 -12.60 -4.22
C GLY A 258 -13.57 -12.63 -3.13
N GLU A 259 -12.58 -11.73 -3.20
CA GLU A 259 -11.53 -11.64 -2.19
C GLU A 259 -12.05 -11.18 -0.82
N LEU A 260 -12.97 -10.21 -0.78
CA LEU A 260 -13.62 -9.80 0.47
C LEU A 260 -14.31 -11.00 1.15
N MET A 261 -15.09 -11.77 0.39
CA MET A 261 -15.83 -12.92 0.91
C MET A 261 -14.90 -14.05 1.35
N LEU A 262 -13.80 -14.27 0.63
CA LEU A 262 -12.79 -15.28 0.98
C LEU A 262 -12.08 -14.95 2.29
N VAL A 263 -11.81 -13.68 2.58
CA VAL A 263 -11.19 -13.25 3.84
C VAL A 263 -12.16 -13.35 5.03
N LEU A 264 -13.48 -13.25 4.79
CA LEU A 264 -14.52 -13.33 5.83
C LEU A 264 -14.98 -14.76 6.15
N ALA A 265 -14.64 -15.74 5.30
CA ALA A 265 -15.02 -17.15 5.44
C ALA A 265 -14.09 -17.93 6.38
#